data_AF-A0A961VR54-F1
#
_entry.id   AF-A0A961VR54-F1
#
_cell.length_a   1.000
_cell.length_b   1.000
_cell.length_c   1.000
_cell.angle_alpha   90.00
_cell.angle_beta   90.00
_cell.angle_gamma   90.00
#
_symmetry.space_group_name_H-M   'P 1'
#
loop_
_entity.id
_entity.type
_entity.pdbx_description
1 polymer ?
#
loop_
_entity_poly.entity_id
_entity_poly.type
_entity_poly.pdbx_seq_one_letter_code
_entity_poly.pdbx_strand_id
1 'polypeptide(L)' 'MKTIRVTEATYHAIAAAATFPFQSTGERQADGTWLVPIEDETFERLDAHRLPSESDEDVVLRMLRAYLGRKPN' A
#
# COMPACT_ATOMS: atom_id res chain seq x y z
N MET A 1 -1.38 14.48 -5.62
CA MET A 1 -0.61 13.23 -5.44
C MET A 1 -0.01 13.21 -4.06
N LYS A 2 -0.25 12.13 -3.31
CA LYS A 2 0.37 11.86 -2.00
C LYS A 2 1.31 10.68 -2.12
N THR A 3 2.15 10.51 -1.09
CA THR A 3 3.12 9.41 -1.04
C THR A 3 2.93 8.68 0.27
N ILE A 4 2.93 7.36 0.21
CA ILE A 4 2.93 6.49 1.39
C ILE A 4 4.29 5.82 1.52
N ARG A 5 4.69 5.54 2.76
CA ARG A 5 5.93 4.84 3.05
C ARG A 5 5.66 3.39 3.47
N VAL A 6 6.26 2.43 2.77
CA VAL A 6 6.07 0.99 3.03
C VAL A 6 7.40 0.24 2.98
N THR A 7 7.51 -0.93 3.61
CA THR A 7 8.68 -1.79 3.43
C THR A 7 8.69 -2.45 2.05
N GLU A 8 9.83 -3.01 1.67
CA GLU A 8 9.98 -3.85 0.48
C GLU A 8 8.99 -5.03 0.46
N ALA A 9 8.78 -5.69 1.60
CA ALA A 9 7.82 -6.80 1.70
C ALA A 9 6.39 -6.35 1.40
N THR A 10 5.97 -5.21 1.99
CA THR A 10 4.65 -4.63 1.75
C THR A 10 4.50 -4.16 0.30
N TYR A 11 5.54 -3.57 -0.29
CA TYR A 11 5.55 -3.17 -1.70
C TYR A 11 5.34 -4.35 -2.65
N HIS A 12 6.04 -5.46 -2.42
CA HIS A 12 5.84 -6.69 -3.20
C HIS A 12 4.44 -7.29 -3.01
N ALA A 13 3.86 -7.17 -1.82
CA ALA A 13 2.51 -7.64 -1.57
C ALA A 13 1.45 -6.81 -2.34
N ILE A 14 1.64 -5.49 -2.44
CA ILE A 14 0.83 -4.62 -3.30
C ILE A 14 0.95 -5.05 -4.76
N ALA A 15 2.19 -5.25 -5.24
CA ALA A 15 2.46 -5.67 -6.61
C ALA A 15 1.79 -7.02 -6.95
N ALA A 16 1.84 -7.98 -6.02
CA ALA A 16 1.22 -9.30 -6.18
C ALA A 16 -0.31 -9.26 -6.14
N ALA A 17 -0.90 -8.28 -5.46
CA ALA A 17 -2.35 -8.10 -5.37
C ALA A 17 -2.96 -7.35 -6.57
N ALA A 18 -2.13 -6.69 -7.40
CA ALA A 18 -2.60 -5.92 -8.55
C ALA A 18 -3.24 -6.81 -9.63
N THR A 19 -4.42 -6.41 -10.10
CA THR A 19 -5.19 -7.14 -11.13
C THR A 19 -4.63 -6.95 -12.55
N PHE A 20 -3.95 -5.84 -12.80
CA PHE A 20 -3.31 -5.50 -14.07
C PHE A 20 -1.79 -5.54 -13.92
N PRO A 21 -1.01 -5.50 -15.02
CA PRO A 21 0.44 -5.41 -14.93
C PRO A 21 0.84 -4.29 -13.98
N PHE A 22 1.45 -4.66 -12.85
CA PHE A 22 1.85 -3.69 -11.84
C PHE A 22 2.97 -2.83 -12.42
N GLN A 23 2.65 -1.57 -12.70
CA GLN A 23 3.67 -0.59 -13.05
C GLN A 23 4.29 -0.09 -11.76
N SER A 24 5.58 -0.39 -11.58
CA SER A 24 6.35 0.08 -10.44
C SER A 24 6.46 1.60 -10.48
N THR A 25 5.60 2.29 -9.73
CA THR A 25 5.65 3.76 -9.56
C THR A 25 6.40 4.19 -8.31
N GLY A 26 6.81 3.25 -7.46
CA GLY A 26 7.47 3.52 -6.19
C GLY A 26 8.97 3.79 -6.34
N GLU A 27 9.51 4.59 -5.43
CA GLU A 27 10.94 4.90 -5.33
C GLU A 27 11.55 4.24 -4.09
N ARG A 28 12.57 3.41 -4.30
CA ARG A 28 13.31 2.76 -3.21
C ARG A 28 14.23 3.76 -2.50
N GLN A 29 14.14 3.80 -1.19
CA GLN A 29 14.91 4.68 -0.32
C GLN A 29 16.22 4.00 0.15
N ALA A 30 17.17 4.81 0.62
CA ALA A 30 18.48 4.33 1.08
C ALA A 30 18.39 3.38 2.30
N ASP A 31 17.34 3.49 3.10
CA ASP A 31 17.07 2.61 4.24
C ASP A 31 16.31 1.33 3.88
N GLY A 32 16.08 1.08 2.59
CA GLY A 32 15.39 -0.12 2.09
C GLY A 32 13.87 -0.04 2.10
N THR A 33 13.27 1.08 2.55
CA THR A 33 11.83 1.32 2.39
C THR A 33 11.50 1.84 1.00
N TRP A 34 10.20 1.86 0.66
CA TRP A 34 9.68 2.36 -0.60
C TRP A 34 8.73 3.53 -0.34
N LEU A 35 8.90 4.58 -1.13
CA LEU A 35 7.96 5.68 -1.24
C LEU A 35 7.07 5.43 -2.44
N VAL A 36 5.78 5.23 -2.20
CA VAL A 36 4.83 4.88 -3.26
C VAL A 36 3.90 6.07 -3.50
N PRO A 37 3.95 6.69 -4.69
CA PRO A 37 2.99 7.72 -5.04
C PRO A 37 1.62 7.08 -5.27
N ILE A 38 0.60 7.68 -4.68
CA ILE A 38 -0.79 7.28 -4.83
C ILE A 38 -1.66 8.50 -5.13
N GLU A 39 -2.79 8.24 -5.76
CA GLU A 39 -3.80 9.26 -6.05
C GLU A 39 -4.39 9.82 -4.75
N ASP A 40 -4.77 11.10 -4.78
CA ASP A 40 -5.28 11.80 -3.59
C ASP A 40 -6.55 11.12 -3.05
N GLU A 41 -7.46 10.69 -3.93
CA GLU A 41 -8.66 9.93 -3.54
C GLU A 41 -8.30 8.60 -2.86
N THR A 42 -7.28 7.90 -3.35
CA THR A 42 -6.82 6.65 -2.72
C THR A 42 -6.21 6.92 -1.35
N PHE A 43 -5.45 8.01 -1.21
CA PHE A 43 -4.91 8.43 0.07
C PHE A 43 -6.02 8.78 1.07
N GLU A 44 -7.03 9.54 0.65
CA GLU A 44 -8.18 9.89 1.50
C GLU A 44 -8.93 8.65 1.98
N ARG A 45 -9.09 7.64 1.12
CA ARG A 45 -9.70 6.35 1.50
C ARG A 45 -8.84 5.58 2.51
N LEU A 46 -7.52 5.57 2.34
CA LEU A 46 -6.61 4.96 3.32
C LEU A 46 -6.72 5.68 4.67
N ASP A 47 -6.72 7.01 4.65
CA ASP A 47 -6.77 7.83 5.87
C ASP A 47 -8.12 7.70 6.60
N ALA A 48 -9.24 7.65 5.87
CA ALA A 48 -10.57 7.40 6.43
C ALA A 48 -10.68 6.03 7.10
N HIS A 49 -9.85 5.06 6.69
CA HIS A 49 -9.80 3.73 7.28
C HIS A 49 -8.68 3.55 8.30
N ARG A 50 -7.83 4.55 8.53
CA ARG A 50 -6.69 4.49 9.45
C ARG A 50 -7.18 4.42 10.89
N LEU A 51 -6.67 3.45 11.64
CA LEU A 51 -6.92 3.34 13.08
C LEU A 51 -5.93 4.24 13.86
N PRO A 52 -6.26 4.64 15.09
CA PRO A 52 -5.36 5.43 15.91
C PRO A 52 -3.98 4.77 16.04
N SER A 53 -2.92 5.53 15.76
CA SER A 53 -1.51 5.08 15.79
C SER A 53 -1.06 4.13 14.67
N GLU A 54 -1.90 3.85 13.67
CA GLU A 54 -1.45 3.09 12.49
C GLU A 54 -0.52 3.91 11.61
N SER A 55 0.64 3.33 11.29
CA SER A 55 1.50 3.81 10.21
C SER A 55 0.88 3.54 8.84
N ASP A 56 1.43 4.15 7.78
CA ASP A 56 1.01 3.87 6.40
C ASP A 56 1.05 2.38 6.08
N GLU A 57 2.12 1.72 6.55
CA GLU A 57 2.32 0.29 6.37
C GLU A 57 1.24 -0.56 7.06
N ASP A 58 0.85 -0.20 8.29
CA ASP A 58 -0.16 -0.94 9.05
C ASP A 58 -1.52 -0.89 8.34
N VAL A 59 -1.93 0.32 7.92
CA VAL A 59 -3.19 0.52 7.17
C VAL A 59 -3.19 -0.32 5.90
N VAL A 60 -2.10 -0.21 5.11
CA VAL A 60 -1.98 -0.89 3.81
C VAL A 60 -2.01 -2.40 3.99
N LEU A 61 -1.23 -2.96 4.92
CA LEU A 61 -1.22 -4.40 5.18
C LEU A 61 -2.59 -4.90 5.64
N ARG A 62 -3.28 -4.17 6.51
CA ARG A 62 -4.63 -4.54 6.96
C ARG A 62 -5.62 -4.53 5.81
N MET A 63 -5.62 -3.49 4.96
CA MET A 63 -6.49 -3.44 3.79
C MET A 63 -6.17 -4.52 2.76
N LEU A 64 -4.88 -4.80 2.53
CA LEU A 64 -4.44 -5.84 1.61
C LEU A 64 -4.87 -7.23 2.10
N ARG A 65 -4.73 -7.51 3.41
CA ARG A 65 -5.22 -8.75 4.03
C ARG A 65 -6.74 -8.88 3.89
N ALA A 66 -7.48 -7.80 4.12
CA ALA A 66 -8.94 -7.79 3.94
C ALA A 66 -9.35 -8.02 2.48
N TYR A 67 -8.58 -7.49 1.52
CA TYR A 67 -8.79 -7.71 0.09
C TYR A 67 -8.50 -9.17 -0.31
N LEU A 68 -7.33 -9.69 0.06
CA LEU A 68 -6.92 -11.06 -0.26
C LEU A 68 -7.82 -12.11 0.40
N GLY A 69 -8.26 -11.88 1.64
CA GLY A 69 -9.21 -12.75 2.32
C GLY A 69 -10.62 -12.75 1.72
N ARG A 70 -10.96 -11.78 0.86
CA ARG A 70 -12.24 -11.70 0.13
C ARG A 70 -12.18 -12.26 -1.29
N LYS A 71 -11.00 -12.60 -1.80
CA LYS A 71 -10.85 -13.13 -3.16
C LYS A 71 -11.42 -14.56 -3.18
N PRO A 72 -12.51 -14.85 -3.92
CA PRO A 72 -12.93 -16.23 -4.11
C PRO A 72 -11.81 -16.97 -4.85
N ASN A 73 -11.46 -18.16 -4.35
CA ASN A 73 -10.53 -19.08 -5.04
C ASN A 73 -10.96 -19.36 -6.47
#